data_AF-A0A4R7EXA1-F1
#
_entry.id   AF-A0A4R7EXA1-F1
#
_cell.length_a   1.000
_cell.length_b   1.000
_cell.length_c   1.000
_cell.angle_alpha   90.00
_cell.angle_beta   90.00
_cell.angle_gamma   90.00
#
_symmetry.space_group_name_H-M   'P 1'
#
loop_
_entity.id
_entity.type
_entity.pdbx_description
1 polymer ?
#
loop_
_entity_poly.entity_id
_entity_poly.type
_entity_poly.pdbx_seq_one_letter_code
_entity_poly.pdbx_strand_id
1 'polypeptide(L)'
;MVVEMKDNFSIWSTPNEKKRILRYLLFWNQRNKVKKHLYTPLIIGEKCKGILLDNQLVKSILFSTDLALIENNDCDAILAVYPFPPSKKIMKSLIEFSNKPVICGIGGGITQGSIALNMAVEAEQLGASAVIVNQPFRNSDILKIRKKISIPILSSVSALNFNFKERIESGVSFFHITGGQNTTRIIEHIKENFPDIPFICTGGKLMSDLKEVIAKEVSGVVLTPPSNGDLFKKIMHNYRNS
;
A
#
# COMPACT_ATOMS: atom_id res chain seq x y z
N MET A 1 4.75 -30.38 23.41
CA MET A 1 3.93 -29.28 22.90
C MET A 1 4.80 -28.04 22.81
N VAL A 2 5.34 -27.75 21.63
CA VAL A 2 6.00 -26.46 21.38
C VAL A 2 4.86 -25.44 21.28
N VAL A 3 4.71 -24.60 22.30
CA VAL A 3 3.81 -23.46 22.22
C VAL A 3 4.41 -22.55 21.16
N GLU A 4 3.85 -22.55 19.94
CA GLU A 4 4.14 -21.51 18.96
C GLU A 4 3.82 -20.17 19.64
N MET A 5 4.87 -19.43 20.01
CA MET A 5 4.71 -18.04 20.41
C MET A 5 4.12 -17.32 19.21
N LYS A 6 2.81 -17.06 19.24
CA LYS A 6 2.17 -16.23 18.21
C LYS A 6 2.98 -14.93 18.12
N ASP A 7 3.48 -14.60 16.93
CA ASP A 7 4.25 -13.39 16.66
C ASP A 7 3.37 -12.14 16.79
N ASN A 8 2.94 -11.84 18.03
CA ASN A 8 2.01 -10.79 18.40
C ASN A 8 2.70 -9.43 18.57
N PHE A 9 3.88 -9.23 17.99
CA PHE A 9 4.56 -7.95 17.98
C PHE A 9 4.22 -7.16 16.71
N SER A 10 4.31 -5.83 16.81
CA SER A 10 4.02 -4.95 15.67
C SER A 10 4.95 -5.22 14.48
N ILE A 11 4.42 -5.10 13.26
CA ILE A 11 5.22 -5.12 12.02
C ILE A 11 6.29 -4.02 11.98
N TRP A 12 6.13 -2.96 12.78
CA TRP A 12 7.08 -1.85 12.92
C TRP A 12 8.01 -2.01 14.13
N SER A 13 7.81 -3.04 14.94
CA SER A 13 8.77 -3.43 15.97
C SER A 13 9.99 -3.98 15.26
N THR A 14 11.14 -3.35 15.42
CA THR A 14 12.40 -3.77 14.81
C THR A 14 12.78 -5.19 15.22
N PRO A 15 12.76 -6.19 14.31
CA PRO A 15 13.42 -7.46 14.55
C PRO A 15 14.88 -7.29 14.10
N ASN A 16 15.77 -7.07 15.06
CA ASN A 16 17.24 -7.14 14.92
C ASN A 16 17.86 -6.30 13.77
N GLU A 17 18.23 -5.05 14.07
CA GLU A 17 19.28 -4.32 13.31
C GLU A 17 20.52 -5.23 13.07
N LYS A 18 20.85 -6.10 14.02
CA LYS A 18 21.94 -7.09 13.95
C LYS A 18 21.87 -8.07 12.77
N LYS A 19 20.69 -8.62 12.43
CA LYS A 19 20.54 -9.57 11.31
C LYS A 19 20.70 -8.87 9.95
N ARG A 20 20.33 -7.59 9.88
CA ARG A 20 20.49 -6.77 8.68
C ARG A 20 21.94 -6.33 8.49
N ILE A 21 22.63 -5.92 9.55
CA ILE A 21 24.06 -5.57 9.50
C ILE A 21 24.88 -6.73 8.94
N LEU A 22 24.59 -7.97 9.36
CA LEU A 22 25.27 -9.16 8.86
C LEU A 22 25.05 -9.38 7.34
N ARG A 23 23.85 -9.14 6.81
CA ARG A 23 23.57 -9.16 5.36
C ARG A 23 24.20 -7.95 4.64
N TYR A 24 24.23 -6.76 5.24
CA TYR A 24 24.90 -5.58 4.67
C TYR A 24 26.42 -5.75 4.57
N LEU A 25 27.03 -6.48 5.52
CA LEU A 25 28.44 -6.86 5.47
C LEU A 25 28.73 -7.87 4.35
N LEU A 26 27.76 -8.71 3.99
CA LEU A 26 27.89 -9.71 2.92
C LEU A 26 27.68 -9.16 1.50
N PHE A 27 26.99 -8.02 1.35
CA PHE A 27 26.73 -7.37 0.06
C PHE A 27 27.35 -5.97 0.02
N TRP A 28 28.65 -5.92 -0.27
CA TRP A 28 29.46 -4.72 -0.27
C TRP A 28 29.16 -3.86 -1.52
N ASN A 29 28.35 -2.81 -1.33
CA ASN A 29 28.38 -1.59 -2.14
C ASN A 29 27.56 -0.50 -1.41
N GLN A 30 28.18 0.15 -0.42
CA GLN A 30 27.56 1.25 0.32
C GLN A 30 27.87 2.57 -0.38
N ARG A 31 26.93 3.06 -1.20
CA ARG A 31 26.69 4.50 -1.29
C ARG A 31 25.98 4.93 -0.01
N ASN A 32 26.39 6.04 0.61
CA ASN A 32 25.80 6.64 1.81
C ASN A 32 24.25 6.61 1.77
N LYS A 33 23.63 5.56 2.32
CA LYS A 33 22.16 5.47 2.42
C LYS A 33 21.76 6.12 3.73
N VAL A 34 20.92 7.15 3.65
CA VAL A 34 20.31 7.83 4.80
C VAL A 34 19.63 6.78 5.68
N LYS A 35 20.00 6.71 6.96
CA LYS A 35 19.39 5.81 7.95
C LYS A 35 17.90 6.10 8.04
N LYS A 36 17.05 5.07 7.91
CA LYS A 36 15.60 5.17 8.05
C LYS A 36 15.18 4.76 9.47
N HIS A 37 14.00 5.19 9.91
CA HIS A 37 13.46 4.88 11.24
C HIS A 37 12.32 3.87 11.21
N LEU A 38 11.59 3.76 10.09
CA LEU A 38 10.46 2.85 9.90
C LEU A 38 10.80 1.83 8.83
N TYR A 39 11.24 0.66 9.24
CA TYR A 39 11.68 -0.37 8.31
C TYR A 39 10.56 -1.35 7.96
N THR A 40 10.51 -1.67 6.67
CA THR A 40 9.59 -2.63 6.08
C THR A 40 9.98 -4.05 6.48
N PRO A 41 9.03 -4.92 6.86
CA PRO A 41 9.30 -6.32 7.15
C PRO A 41 9.94 -7.06 5.97
N LEU A 42 11.11 -7.68 6.19
CA LEU A 42 11.89 -8.37 5.15
C LEU A 42 11.12 -9.48 4.45
N ILE A 43 10.20 -10.15 5.16
CA ILE A 43 9.39 -11.24 4.62
C ILE A 43 8.56 -10.82 3.40
N ILE A 44 8.18 -9.53 3.29
CA ILE A 44 7.44 -9.00 2.14
C ILE A 44 8.31 -9.10 0.88
N GLY A 45 9.57 -8.65 0.95
CA GLY A 45 10.51 -8.72 -0.17
C GLY A 45 10.83 -10.15 -0.60
N GLU A 46 10.90 -11.07 0.37
CA GLU A 46 11.24 -12.48 0.17
C GLU A 46 10.08 -13.32 -0.40
N LYS A 47 8.82 -12.97 -0.10
CA LYS A 47 7.67 -13.84 -0.40
C LYS A 47 6.66 -13.25 -1.40
N CYS A 48 6.56 -11.93 -1.54
CA CYS A 48 5.60 -11.32 -2.46
C CYS A 48 6.14 -11.33 -3.91
N LYS A 49 5.23 -11.56 -4.88
CA LYS A 49 5.54 -11.59 -6.32
C LYS A 49 5.90 -10.19 -6.86
N GLY A 50 5.22 -9.17 -6.37
CA GLY A 50 5.32 -7.78 -6.81
C GLY A 50 4.29 -7.41 -7.87
N ILE A 51 3.99 -6.12 -7.97
CA ILE A 51 3.27 -5.47 -9.07
C ILE A 51 4.20 -4.50 -9.77
N LEU A 52 4.00 -4.24 -11.06
CA LEU A 52 4.76 -3.21 -11.77
C LEU A 52 4.05 -1.87 -11.68
N LEU A 53 4.74 -0.86 -11.15
CA LEU A 53 4.33 0.54 -11.15
C LEU A 53 5.50 1.37 -11.67
N ASP A 54 5.30 2.16 -12.73
CA ASP A 54 6.35 2.98 -13.35
C ASP A 54 7.64 2.19 -13.64
N ASN A 55 7.49 1.00 -14.24
CA ASN A 55 8.57 0.04 -14.51
C ASN A 55 9.37 -0.44 -13.28
N GLN A 56 8.89 -0.18 -12.06
CA GLN A 56 9.48 -0.66 -10.82
C GLN A 56 8.66 -1.82 -10.25
N LEU A 57 9.37 -2.85 -9.77
CA LEU A 57 8.73 -3.98 -9.09
C LEU A 57 8.43 -3.60 -7.63
N VAL A 58 7.16 -3.36 -7.34
CA VAL A 58 6.65 -2.91 -6.04
C VAL A 58 6.07 -4.09 -5.27
N LYS A 59 6.61 -4.38 -4.08
CA LYS A 59 6.14 -5.44 -3.18
C LYS A 59 5.57 -4.87 -1.88
N SER A 60 6.07 -3.72 -1.45
CA SER A 60 5.69 -3.03 -0.23
C SER A 60 5.19 -1.63 -0.54
N ILE A 61 4.04 -1.28 0.04
CA ILE A 61 3.39 0.01 -0.15
C ILE A 61 3.12 0.65 1.21
N LEU A 62 3.62 1.86 1.44
CA LEU A 62 3.31 2.61 2.65
C LEU A 62 1.99 3.35 2.45
N PHE A 63 1.00 3.11 3.31
CA PHE A 63 -0.22 3.91 3.34
C PHE A 63 -0.01 5.16 4.19
N SER A 64 0.33 6.28 3.55
CA SER A 64 0.63 7.54 4.24
C SER A 64 0.49 8.74 3.31
N THR A 65 0.10 9.88 3.89
CA THR A 65 0.19 11.21 3.27
C THR A 65 1.13 12.14 4.04
N ASP A 66 1.79 11.63 5.07
CA ASP A 66 2.74 12.36 5.91
C ASP A 66 4.15 12.24 5.31
N LEU A 67 4.71 13.39 4.90
CA LEU A 67 6.02 13.45 4.24
C LEU A 67 7.16 12.99 5.17
N ALA A 68 7.07 13.24 6.49
CA ALA A 68 8.09 12.80 7.42
C ALA A 68 8.08 11.26 7.57
N LEU A 69 6.91 10.63 7.58
CA LEU A 69 6.82 9.16 7.58
C LEU A 69 7.31 8.56 6.26
N ILE A 70 6.97 9.20 5.12
CA ILE A 70 7.43 8.79 3.79
C ILE A 70 8.95 8.86 3.69
N GLU A 71 9.55 9.97 4.14
CA GLU A 71 11.00 10.15 4.14
C GLU A 71 11.69 9.13 5.04
N ASN A 72 11.09 8.76 6.16
CA ASN A 72 11.70 7.87 7.14
C ASN A 72 11.36 6.38 6.97
N ASN A 73 10.77 5.99 5.83
CA ASN A 73 10.41 4.62 5.50
C ASN A 73 11.05 4.11 4.20
N ASP A 74 11.22 2.80 4.11
CA ASP A 74 11.85 2.09 2.98
C ASP A 74 10.90 1.21 2.15
N CYS A 75 9.57 1.40 2.21
CA CYS A 75 8.64 0.74 1.27
C CYS A 75 8.96 1.15 -0.17
N ASP A 76 8.59 0.29 -1.13
CA ASP A 76 8.84 0.50 -2.56
C ASP A 76 7.96 1.61 -3.16
N ALA A 77 6.71 1.74 -2.69
CA ALA A 77 5.74 2.71 -3.20
C ALA A 77 4.91 3.37 -2.08
N ILE A 78 4.19 4.44 -2.42
CA ILE A 78 3.30 5.16 -1.52
C ILE A 78 1.85 5.05 -2.00
N LEU A 79 0.94 4.74 -1.06
CA LEU A 79 -0.50 4.87 -1.26
C LEU A 79 -0.98 6.15 -0.57
N ALA A 80 -1.34 7.15 -1.35
CA ALA A 80 -1.78 8.47 -0.87
C ALA A 80 -3.29 8.61 -1.00
N VAL A 81 -4.03 8.12 0.01
CA VAL A 81 -5.49 8.27 0.10
C VAL A 81 -5.83 9.21 1.25
N TYR A 82 -6.61 10.23 0.94
CA TYR A 82 -7.02 11.28 1.88
C TYR A 82 -8.49 11.08 2.30
N PRO A 83 -8.89 11.52 3.50
CA PRO A 83 -10.29 11.52 3.91
C PRO A 83 -11.13 12.61 3.23
N PHE A 84 -10.48 13.52 2.48
CA PHE A 84 -11.08 14.59 1.68
C PHE A 84 -10.37 14.66 0.32
N PRO A 85 -11.01 15.22 -0.73
CA PRO A 85 -10.35 15.39 -2.03
C PRO A 85 -9.06 16.22 -1.88
N PRO A 86 -7.87 15.70 -2.24
CA PRO A 86 -6.64 16.48 -2.21
C PRO A 86 -6.67 17.57 -3.29
N SER A 87 -6.06 18.72 -2.98
CA SER A 87 -5.79 19.73 -4.00
C SER A 87 -4.68 19.27 -4.95
N LYS A 88 -4.63 19.85 -6.16
CA LYS A 88 -3.49 19.66 -7.10
C LYS A 88 -2.14 19.87 -6.42
N LYS A 89 -2.02 20.91 -5.58
CA LYS A 89 -0.78 21.23 -4.88
C LYS A 89 -0.35 20.10 -3.94
N ILE A 90 -1.29 19.54 -3.19
CA ILE A 90 -1.03 18.41 -2.29
C ILE A 90 -0.56 17.18 -3.09
N MET A 91 -1.26 16.83 -4.17
CA MET A 91 -0.87 15.70 -5.02
C MET A 91 0.53 15.89 -5.60
N LYS A 92 0.78 17.07 -6.21
CA LYS A 92 2.07 17.41 -6.82
C LYS A 92 3.21 17.32 -5.80
N SER A 93 3.04 17.96 -4.64
CA SER A 93 4.07 17.96 -3.60
C SER A 93 4.39 16.57 -3.08
N LEU A 94 3.39 15.69 -2.92
CA LEU A 94 3.64 14.32 -2.47
C LEU A 94 4.36 13.49 -3.55
N ILE A 95 3.94 13.59 -4.82
CA ILE A 95 4.57 12.88 -5.93
C ILE A 95 6.03 13.30 -6.08
N GLU A 96 6.30 14.61 -6.14
CA GLU A 96 7.66 15.15 -6.31
C GLU A 96 8.56 14.82 -5.10
N PHE A 97 8.03 14.86 -3.89
CA PHE A 97 8.79 14.56 -2.67
C PHE A 97 9.16 13.07 -2.56
N SER A 98 8.24 12.17 -2.94
CA SER A 98 8.35 10.76 -2.61
C SER A 98 9.53 10.05 -3.28
N ASN A 99 9.98 10.49 -4.47
CA ASN A 99 11.00 9.81 -5.28
C ASN A 99 10.74 8.29 -5.47
N LYS A 100 9.48 7.87 -5.39
CA LYS A 100 9.00 6.48 -5.47
C LYS A 100 7.65 6.49 -6.20
N PRO A 101 7.20 5.35 -6.75
CA PRO A 101 5.86 5.26 -7.32
C PRO A 101 4.78 5.67 -6.31
N VAL A 102 3.86 6.53 -6.76
CA VAL A 102 2.75 7.03 -5.93
C VAL A 102 1.42 6.61 -6.53
N ILE A 103 0.59 5.96 -5.71
CA ILE A 103 -0.80 5.62 -6.01
C ILE A 103 -1.67 6.71 -5.40
N CYS A 104 -2.33 7.52 -6.23
CA CYS A 104 -3.16 8.64 -5.79
C CYS A 104 -4.62 8.23 -5.59
N GLY A 105 -5.21 8.56 -4.44
CA GLY A 105 -6.64 8.43 -4.19
C GLY A 105 -7.45 9.49 -4.93
N ILE A 106 -8.34 9.07 -5.82
CA ILE A 106 -9.09 9.98 -6.71
C ILE A 106 -10.62 9.91 -6.54
N GLY A 107 -11.13 8.98 -5.72
CA GLY A 107 -12.57 8.73 -5.68
C GLY A 107 -13.04 7.84 -4.54
N GLY A 108 -14.29 8.04 -4.15
CA GLY A 108 -14.97 7.31 -3.09
C GLY A 108 -16.47 7.60 -3.09
N GLY A 109 -17.13 7.47 -1.93
CA GLY A 109 -18.57 7.71 -1.83
C GLY A 109 -18.99 9.14 -2.19
N ILE A 110 -18.19 10.13 -1.80
CA ILE A 110 -18.49 11.57 -2.01
C ILE A 110 -17.91 12.08 -3.34
N THR A 111 -16.78 11.52 -3.77
CA THR A 111 -16.04 11.97 -4.96
C THR A 111 -16.26 11.01 -6.11
N GLN A 112 -17.14 11.36 -7.04
CA GLN A 112 -17.54 10.53 -8.20
C GLN A 112 -17.73 11.39 -9.46
N GLY A 113 -18.10 10.77 -10.58
CA GLY A 113 -18.42 11.47 -11.81
C GLY A 113 -17.27 12.31 -12.38
N SER A 114 -17.59 13.51 -12.84
CA SER A 114 -16.64 14.44 -13.46
C SER A 114 -15.50 14.87 -12.52
N ILE A 115 -15.75 14.96 -11.20
CA ILE A 115 -14.73 15.34 -10.22
C ILE A 115 -13.64 14.27 -10.17
N ALA A 116 -14.04 13.00 -9.99
CA ALA A 116 -13.10 11.88 -9.97
C ALA A 116 -12.37 11.71 -11.31
N LEU A 117 -13.06 11.95 -12.43
CA LEU A 117 -12.46 11.94 -13.77
C LEU A 117 -11.36 12.99 -13.92
N ASN A 118 -11.64 14.23 -13.53
CA ASN A 118 -10.67 15.33 -13.61
C ASN A 118 -9.47 15.07 -12.68
N MET A 119 -9.72 14.57 -11.47
CA MET A 119 -8.65 14.19 -10.54
C MET A 119 -7.78 13.06 -11.09
N ALA A 120 -8.35 12.09 -11.80
CA ALA A 120 -7.59 11.01 -12.42
C ALA A 120 -6.62 11.54 -13.50
N VAL A 121 -7.14 12.38 -14.40
CA VAL A 121 -6.33 13.01 -15.46
C VAL A 121 -5.24 13.89 -14.86
N GLU A 122 -5.57 14.66 -13.83
CA GLU A 122 -4.62 15.52 -13.14
C GLU A 122 -3.55 14.71 -12.40
N ALA A 123 -3.90 13.62 -11.74
CA ALA A 123 -2.94 12.74 -11.07
C ALA A 123 -1.94 12.15 -12.07
N GLU A 124 -2.40 11.68 -13.23
CA GLU A 124 -1.51 11.18 -14.29
C GLU A 124 -0.58 12.27 -14.84
N GLN A 125 -1.10 13.47 -15.13
CA GLN A 125 -0.28 14.60 -15.59
C GLN A 125 0.79 15.04 -14.59
N LEU A 126 0.53 14.84 -13.29
CA LEU A 126 1.48 15.13 -12.22
C LEU A 126 2.52 14.01 -12.01
N GLY A 127 2.40 12.87 -12.71
CA GLY A 127 3.33 11.75 -12.60
C GLY A 127 2.92 10.68 -11.58
N ALA A 128 1.64 10.58 -11.20
CA ALA A 128 1.19 9.44 -10.41
C ALA A 128 1.40 8.14 -11.17
N SER A 129 1.90 7.11 -10.50
CA SER A 129 2.17 5.80 -11.13
C SER A 129 0.93 4.93 -11.24
N ALA A 130 -0.10 5.22 -10.45
CA ALA A 130 -1.44 4.65 -10.54
C ALA A 130 -2.46 5.52 -9.79
N VAL A 131 -3.74 5.23 -9.99
CA VAL A 131 -4.84 5.84 -9.22
C VAL A 131 -5.68 4.78 -8.52
N ILE A 132 -6.28 5.14 -7.38
CA ILE A 132 -7.17 4.24 -6.64
C ILE A 132 -8.53 4.89 -6.37
N VAL A 133 -9.58 4.08 -6.49
CA VAL A 133 -10.95 4.41 -6.09
C VAL A 133 -11.42 3.51 -4.95
N ASN A 134 -12.16 4.08 -4.00
CA ASN A 134 -12.68 3.37 -2.85
C ASN A 134 -14.18 3.08 -2.99
N GLN A 135 -14.64 1.95 -2.46
CA GLN A 135 -16.07 1.67 -2.38
C GLN A 135 -16.78 2.70 -1.44
N PRO A 136 -18.00 3.16 -1.78
CA PRO A 136 -18.72 2.92 -3.03
C PRO A 136 -18.20 3.82 -4.17
N PHE A 137 -17.99 3.24 -5.35
CA PHE A 137 -17.62 3.97 -6.58
C PHE A 137 -18.29 3.33 -7.81
N ARG A 138 -18.80 4.14 -8.74
CA ARG A 138 -19.59 3.65 -9.89
C ARG A 138 -18.70 3.06 -10.99
N ASN A 139 -19.08 1.88 -11.50
CA ASN A 139 -18.42 1.22 -12.64
C ASN A 139 -18.42 2.11 -13.89
N SER A 140 -19.54 2.78 -14.17
CA SER A 140 -19.66 3.71 -15.29
C SER A 140 -18.69 4.90 -15.23
N ASP A 141 -18.25 5.32 -14.05
CA ASP A 141 -17.25 6.38 -13.91
C ASP A 141 -15.82 5.83 -14.09
N ILE A 142 -15.54 4.60 -13.65
CA ILE A 142 -14.26 3.93 -13.96
C ILE A 142 -14.08 3.77 -15.46
N LEU A 143 -15.14 3.37 -16.18
CA LEU A 143 -15.10 3.24 -17.64
C LEU A 143 -14.74 4.57 -18.32
N LYS A 144 -15.25 5.70 -17.81
CA LYS A 144 -14.88 7.02 -18.32
C LYS A 144 -13.43 7.38 -17.99
N ILE A 145 -12.97 7.08 -16.77
CA ILE A 145 -11.60 7.30 -16.33
C ILE A 145 -10.63 6.50 -17.19
N ARG A 146 -10.92 5.21 -17.40
CA ARG A 146 -10.06 4.31 -18.18
C ARG A 146 -9.84 4.80 -19.60
N LYS A 147 -10.84 5.46 -20.21
CA LYS A 147 -10.74 6.08 -21.54
C LYS A 147 -9.89 7.35 -21.58
N LYS A 148 -9.51 7.93 -20.44
CA LYS A 148 -8.83 9.21 -20.33
C LYS A 148 -7.41 9.14 -19.79
N ILE A 149 -7.11 8.11 -19.01
CA ILE A 149 -5.76 7.89 -18.47
C ILE A 149 -5.18 6.58 -18.99
N SER A 150 -3.86 6.42 -18.91
CA SER A 150 -3.09 5.22 -19.29
C SER A 150 -2.53 4.45 -18.10
N ILE A 151 -2.30 5.13 -16.96
CA ILE A 151 -1.81 4.49 -15.73
C ILE A 151 -2.82 3.48 -15.11
N PRO A 152 -2.37 2.50 -14.33
CA PRO A 152 -3.25 1.52 -13.68
C PRO A 152 -4.33 2.15 -12.79
N ILE A 153 -5.52 1.52 -12.77
CA ILE A 153 -6.62 1.90 -11.88
C ILE A 153 -6.83 0.77 -10.87
N LEU A 154 -6.75 1.10 -9.60
CA LEU A 154 -7.01 0.18 -8.49
C LEU A 154 -8.42 0.40 -7.96
N SER A 155 -9.08 -0.69 -7.56
CA SER A 155 -10.31 -0.63 -6.77
C SER A 155 -10.05 -1.21 -5.38
N SER A 156 -10.33 -0.42 -4.35
CA SER A 156 -10.36 -0.94 -2.98
C SER A 156 -11.62 -1.79 -2.78
N VAL A 157 -11.45 -2.95 -2.15
CA VAL A 157 -12.54 -3.91 -1.87
C VAL A 157 -12.45 -4.40 -0.42
N SER A 158 -13.53 -4.23 0.34
CA SER A 158 -13.59 -4.63 1.76
C SER A 158 -14.54 -5.80 2.02
N ALA A 159 -15.35 -6.19 1.03
CA ALA A 159 -16.34 -7.26 1.16
C ALA A 159 -16.63 -7.92 -0.19
N LEU A 160 -17.29 -9.09 -0.15
CA LEU A 160 -17.69 -9.88 -1.32
C LEU A 160 -19.00 -9.41 -1.98
N ASN A 161 -19.71 -8.47 -1.38
CA ASN A 161 -20.98 -7.93 -1.89
C ASN A 161 -20.75 -6.94 -3.04
N PHE A 162 -19.99 -7.37 -4.03
CA PHE A 162 -19.42 -6.51 -5.05
C PHE A 162 -19.30 -7.26 -6.38
N ASN A 163 -19.68 -6.61 -7.48
CA ASN A 163 -19.56 -7.20 -8.81
C ASN A 163 -18.13 -7.06 -9.33
N PHE A 164 -17.27 -8.02 -8.97
CA PHE A 164 -15.87 -8.07 -9.39
C PHE A 164 -15.72 -8.11 -10.91
N LYS A 165 -16.55 -8.90 -11.60
CA LYS A 165 -16.51 -9.04 -13.07
C LYS A 165 -16.75 -7.70 -13.76
N GLU A 166 -17.86 -7.04 -13.44
CA GLU A 166 -18.21 -5.74 -14.06
C GLU A 166 -17.17 -4.67 -13.75
N ARG A 167 -16.52 -4.74 -12.58
CA ARG A 167 -15.45 -3.82 -12.20
C ARG A 167 -14.18 -4.00 -13.01
N ILE A 168 -13.80 -5.25 -13.28
CA ILE A 168 -12.69 -5.60 -14.17
C ILE A 168 -13.02 -5.11 -15.58
N GLU A 169 -14.21 -5.43 -16.09
CA GLU A 169 -14.70 -5.00 -17.41
C GLU A 169 -14.75 -3.47 -17.55
N SER A 170 -14.95 -2.74 -16.45
CA SER A 170 -14.90 -1.27 -16.43
C SER A 170 -13.50 -0.69 -16.56
N GLY A 171 -12.44 -1.50 -16.42
CA GLY A 171 -11.04 -1.09 -16.62
C GLY A 171 -10.17 -1.04 -15.38
N VAL A 172 -10.56 -1.72 -14.29
CA VAL A 172 -9.67 -1.91 -13.13
C VAL A 172 -8.50 -2.83 -13.52
N SER A 173 -7.30 -2.42 -13.13
CA SER A 173 -6.06 -3.16 -13.39
C SER A 173 -5.79 -4.22 -12.33
N PHE A 174 -6.07 -3.93 -11.05
CA PHE A 174 -5.93 -4.86 -9.94
C PHE A 174 -6.67 -4.37 -8.68
N PHE A 175 -6.83 -5.25 -7.70
CA PHE A 175 -7.56 -4.94 -6.45
C PHE A 175 -6.65 -4.58 -5.28
N HIS A 176 -7.13 -3.67 -4.42
CA HIS A 176 -6.60 -3.46 -3.08
C HIS A 176 -7.58 -4.03 -2.04
N ILE A 177 -7.21 -5.13 -1.41
CA ILE A 177 -8.08 -5.84 -0.46
C ILE A 177 -7.90 -5.27 0.94
N THR A 178 -9.00 -4.81 1.54
CA THR A 178 -9.07 -4.14 2.84
C THR A 178 -10.08 -4.78 3.80
N GLY A 179 -10.41 -6.06 3.59
CA GLY A 179 -11.53 -6.74 4.27
C GLY A 179 -11.34 -7.13 5.75
N GLY A 180 -10.22 -6.75 6.39
CA GLY A 180 -9.94 -7.11 7.78
C GLY A 180 -10.00 -8.64 7.97
N GLN A 181 -10.89 -9.11 8.84
CA GLN A 181 -11.11 -10.54 9.09
C GLN A 181 -11.59 -11.31 7.84
N ASN A 182 -12.22 -10.63 6.87
CA ASN A 182 -12.69 -11.24 5.63
C ASN A 182 -11.62 -11.27 4.52
N THR A 183 -10.41 -10.76 4.77
CA THR A 183 -9.35 -10.64 3.75
C THR A 183 -9.06 -11.98 3.07
N THR A 184 -8.88 -13.04 3.85
CA THR A 184 -8.60 -14.39 3.35
C THR A 184 -9.71 -14.88 2.40
N ARG A 185 -10.97 -14.70 2.78
CA ARG A 185 -12.12 -15.12 1.96
C ARG A 185 -12.22 -14.33 0.64
N ILE A 186 -11.88 -13.04 0.66
CA ILE A 186 -11.86 -12.22 -0.56
C ILE A 186 -10.74 -12.66 -1.51
N ILE A 187 -9.55 -12.97 -0.96
CA ILE A 187 -8.43 -13.47 -1.76
C ILE A 187 -8.80 -14.79 -2.45
N GLU A 188 -9.40 -15.72 -1.71
CA GLU A 188 -9.82 -17.03 -2.25
C GLU A 188 -10.83 -16.84 -3.39
N HIS A 189 -11.85 -15.99 -3.19
CA HIS A 189 -12.81 -15.68 -4.24
C HIS A 189 -12.16 -15.10 -5.51
N ILE A 190 -11.22 -14.15 -5.36
CA ILE A 190 -10.52 -13.55 -6.51
C ILE A 190 -9.65 -14.59 -7.21
N LYS A 191 -8.90 -15.42 -6.48
CA LYS A 191 -8.05 -16.48 -7.07
C LYS A 191 -8.87 -17.51 -7.84
N GLU A 192 -10.04 -17.91 -7.33
CA GLU A 192 -10.91 -18.90 -7.96
C GLU A 192 -11.57 -18.37 -9.23
N ASN A 193 -12.03 -17.11 -9.22
CA ASN A 193 -12.89 -16.56 -10.27
C ASN A 193 -12.14 -15.66 -11.27
N PHE A 194 -11.01 -15.08 -10.87
CA PHE A 194 -10.23 -14.11 -11.64
C PHE A 194 -8.71 -14.33 -11.44
N PRO A 195 -8.16 -15.52 -11.76
CA PRO A 195 -6.80 -15.92 -11.41
C PRO A 195 -5.69 -15.01 -11.98
N ASP A 196 -5.95 -14.34 -13.10
CA ASP A 196 -5.00 -13.48 -13.79
C ASP A 196 -4.98 -12.03 -13.27
N ILE A 197 -5.96 -11.64 -12.44
CA ILE A 197 -6.02 -10.30 -11.85
C ILE A 197 -5.06 -10.24 -10.64
N PRO A 198 -4.07 -9.32 -10.64
CA PRO A 198 -3.24 -9.10 -9.48
C PRO A 198 -4.06 -8.53 -8.31
N PHE A 199 -3.52 -8.64 -7.10
CA PHE A 199 -4.08 -7.96 -5.94
C PHE A 199 -3.01 -7.68 -4.88
N ILE A 200 -3.19 -6.54 -4.20
CA ILE A 200 -2.44 -6.15 -3.02
C ILE A 200 -3.36 -6.18 -1.80
N CYS A 201 -2.81 -6.41 -0.62
CA CYS A 201 -3.59 -6.53 0.62
C CYS A 201 -3.05 -5.63 1.73
N THR A 202 -3.91 -5.13 2.59
CA THR A 202 -3.47 -4.51 3.85
C THR A 202 -2.89 -5.58 4.79
N GLY A 203 -1.66 -5.36 5.27
CA GLY A 203 -0.88 -6.37 6.03
C GLY A 203 -1.20 -6.52 7.52
N GLY A 204 -2.21 -5.80 8.04
CA GLY A 204 -2.49 -5.76 9.48
C GLY A 204 -1.47 -4.96 10.29
N LYS A 205 -1.54 -5.08 11.62
CA LYS A 205 -0.64 -4.35 12.54
C LYS A 205 0.41 -5.26 13.18
N LEU A 206 0.14 -6.56 13.25
CA LEU A 206 0.98 -7.57 13.89
C LEU A 206 1.71 -8.44 12.86
N MET A 207 2.85 -9.01 13.24
CA MET A 207 3.57 -9.95 12.38
C MET A 207 2.77 -11.22 12.08
N SER A 208 1.90 -11.66 12.99
CA SER A 208 0.93 -12.74 12.75
C SER A 208 0.00 -12.43 11.57
N ASP A 209 -0.57 -11.22 11.55
CA ASP A 209 -1.51 -10.78 10.51
C ASP A 209 -0.79 -10.76 9.15
N LEU A 210 0.42 -10.20 9.15
CA LEU A 210 1.23 -10.08 7.94
C LEU A 210 1.58 -11.46 7.37
N LYS A 211 1.94 -12.42 8.22
CA LYS A 211 2.26 -13.79 7.80
C LYS A 211 1.04 -14.50 7.22
N GLU A 212 -0.13 -14.32 7.81
CA GLU A 212 -1.38 -14.88 7.29
C GLU A 212 -1.66 -14.38 5.87
N VAL A 213 -1.55 -13.07 5.65
CA VAL A 213 -1.76 -12.44 4.34
C VAL A 213 -0.71 -12.91 3.33
N ILE A 214 0.57 -12.96 3.71
CA ILE A 214 1.65 -13.42 2.81
C ILE A 214 1.50 -14.88 2.43
N ALA A 215 1.02 -15.74 3.34
CA ALA A 215 0.77 -17.16 3.06
C ALA A 215 -0.26 -17.38 1.94
N LYS A 216 -1.09 -16.36 1.64
CA LYS A 216 -2.03 -16.37 0.52
C LYS A 216 -1.42 -15.91 -0.81
N GLU A 217 -0.09 -15.77 -0.89
CA GLU A 217 0.67 -15.43 -2.10
C GLU A 217 0.24 -14.11 -2.76
N VAL A 218 -0.04 -13.09 -1.94
CA VAL A 218 -0.39 -11.75 -2.41
C VAL A 218 0.71 -11.15 -3.28
N SER A 219 0.33 -10.30 -4.24
CA SER A 219 1.31 -9.63 -5.11
C SER A 219 2.12 -8.59 -4.34
N GLY A 220 1.48 -7.87 -3.41
CA GLY A 220 2.15 -6.89 -2.55
C GLY A 220 1.33 -6.58 -1.31
N VAL A 221 1.96 -5.89 -0.36
CA VAL A 221 1.35 -5.57 0.93
C VAL A 221 1.35 -4.07 1.18
N VAL A 222 0.19 -3.55 1.57
CA VAL A 222 0.00 -2.19 2.05
C VAL A 222 0.17 -2.17 3.57
N LEU A 223 1.09 -1.33 4.06
CA LEU A 223 1.41 -1.19 5.48
C LEU A 223 0.95 0.17 6.00
N THR A 224 0.19 0.15 7.08
CA THR A 224 -0.20 1.37 7.80
C THR A 224 0.86 1.68 8.85
N PRO A 225 1.57 2.82 8.78
CA PRO A 225 2.55 3.20 9.79
C PRO A 225 1.89 3.47 11.15
N PRO A 226 2.66 3.45 12.26
CA PRO A 226 2.17 3.96 13.54
C PRO A 226 1.78 5.44 13.40
N SER A 227 0.80 5.89 14.18
CA SER A 227 0.45 7.31 14.16
C SER A 227 1.58 8.16 14.75
N ASN A 228 1.63 9.46 14.40
CA ASN A 228 2.58 10.38 15.02
C ASN A 228 2.45 10.38 16.55
N GLY A 229 1.23 10.28 17.08
CA GLY A 229 0.98 10.14 18.52
C GLY A 229 1.61 8.88 19.12
N ASP A 230 1.52 7.74 18.44
CA ASP A 230 2.14 6.48 18.89
C ASP A 230 3.67 6.58 18.89
N LEU A 231 4.25 7.21 17.85
CA LEU A 231 5.68 7.42 17.73
C LEU A 231 6.21 8.32 18.85
N PHE A 232 5.59 9.47 19.07
CA PHE A 232 5.97 10.38 20.16
C PHE A 232 5.83 9.72 21.53
N LYS A 233 4.73 8.98 21.77
CA LYS A 233 4.53 8.24 23.03
C LYS A 233 5.68 7.28 23.29
N LYS A 234 6.14 6.55 22.28
CA LYS A 234 7.27 5.62 22.39
C LYS A 234 8.59 6.35 22.69
N ILE A 235 8.88 7.44 21.99
CA ILE A 235 10.09 8.24 22.21
C ILE A 235 10.11 8.81 23.64
N MET A 236 9.00 9.42 24.08
CA MET A 236 8.89 10.02 25.40
C MET A 236 8.97 8.97 26.52
N HIS A 237 8.42 7.77 26.31
CA HIS A 237 8.57 6.67 27.27
C HIS A 237 10.02 6.25 27.45
N ASN A 238 10.78 6.13 26.35
CA ASN A 238 12.20 5.81 26.40
C ASN A 238 12.98 6.87 27.17
N TYR A 239 12.74 8.16 26.90
CA TYR A 239 13.42 9.26 27.61
C TYR A 239 13.15 9.29 29.12
N ARG A 240 11.97 8.86 29.57
CA ARG A 240 11.62 8.81 31.00
C ARG A 240 12.23 7.63 31.74
N ASN A 241 12.56 6.56 31.01
CA ASN A 241 13.13 5.32 31.55
C ASN A 241 14.63 5.19 31.24
N SER A 242 15.25 6.23 30.69
CA SER A 242 16.68 6.38 30.50
C SER A 242 17.26 7.16 31.67
#